data_AF-A0A497AG36-F1
#
_entry.id   AF-A0A497AG36-F1
#
_cell.length_a   1.000
_cell.length_b   1.000
_cell.length_c   1.000
_cell.angle_alpha   90.00
_cell.angle_beta   90.00
_cell.angle_gamma   90.00
#
_symmetry.space_group_name_H-M   'P 1'
#
loop_
_entity.id
_entity.type
_entity.pdbx_description
1 polymer ?
#
loop_
_entity_poly.entity_id
_entity_poly.type
_entity_poly.pdbx_seq_one_letter_code
_entity_poly.pdbx_strand_id
1 'polypeptide(L)'
;MLKAHWHGYEIDSSEAAYETRVPQPEQLGTLVRGLLSTSYFVRSYYLPFEEPLLRLRDFIADRGEAEDKLTAKTLEYLEQQILKFDPDSWQGSRIGVRAIESILNYVGAHRQELLEAQTFRFDLTEEQKEMREDYGSDEEFEPGSLVDEEYYYSEDEIPLDGVVLYLGCSLVPASKLDPREAKRAYKLVHENYKAVGLLDEMADWSWGPPRDYVQEDINRRHGLSLRVRLNPDATFTITGRWMDDGQFILPYYDYLLGLAAKKAGIKLGIYCL
;
A
#
# COMPACT_ATOMS: atom_id res chain seq x y z
N MET A 1 -1.32 -41.93 0.50
CA MET A 1 -0.84 -40.61 0.92
C MET A 1 0.49 -40.36 0.24
N LEU A 2 0.45 -39.74 -0.95
CA LEU A 2 1.65 -39.35 -1.68
C LEU A 2 2.20 -38.09 -1.01
N LYS A 3 3.38 -38.23 -0.39
CA LYS A 3 4.19 -37.11 0.09
C LYS A 3 4.88 -36.50 -1.13
N ALA A 4 4.30 -35.45 -1.71
CA ALA A 4 5.05 -34.55 -2.57
C ALA A 4 5.98 -33.73 -1.66
N HIS A 5 7.28 -33.94 -1.81
CA HIS A 5 8.29 -33.12 -1.15
C HIS A 5 8.46 -31.84 -1.97
N TRP A 6 7.83 -30.76 -1.52
CA TRP A 6 8.10 -29.41 -2.01
C TRP A 6 9.53 -29.03 -1.61
N HIS A 7 10.37 -28.69 -2.59
CA HIS A 7 11.67 -28.04 -2.40
C HIS A 7 11.55 -26.64 -2.98
N GLY A 8 10.92 -25.78 -2.20
CA GLY A 8 10.55 -24.41 -2.51
C GLY A 8 9.67 -24.00 -1.35
N TYR A 9 10.01 -22.93 -0.68
CA TYR A 9 9.38 -22.48 0.55
C TYR A 9 7.84 -22.47 0.38
N GLU A 10 7.14 -23.05 1.35
CA GLU A 10 5.71 -22.82 1.55
C GLU A 10 5.60 -21.37 2.03
N ILE A 11 5.50 -20.43 1.07
CA ILE A 11 5.29 -19.01 1.34
C ILE A 11 3.81 -18.78 1.07
N ASP A 12 3.00 -18.93 2.12
CA ASP A 12 1.55 -18.67 2.10
C ASP A 12 1.22 -17.17 2.22
N SER A 13 2.22 -16.28 2.25
CA SER A 13 2.05 -14.84 1.98
C SER A 13 3.35 -14.25 1.43
N SER A 14 3.28 -13.85 0.17
CA SER A 14 4.40 -13.25 -0.53
C SER A 14 3.99 -11.84 -0.97
N GLU A 15 4.04 -10.91 -0.03
CA GLU A 15 3.74 -9.50 -0.27
C GLU A 15 5.04 -8.81 -0.66
N ALA A 16 5.12 -8.13 -1.81
CA ALA A 16 6.29 -7.30 -2.13
C ALA A 16 6.07 -5.88 -1.61
N ALA A 17 7.13 -5.24 -1.09
CA ALA A 17 7.08 -3.90 -0.53
C ALA A 17 7.89 -2.89 -1.35
N TYR A 18 7.35 -1.69 -1.58
CA TYR A 18 8.11 -0.60 -2.20
C TYR A 18 8.38 0.43 -1.13
N GLU A 19 9.63 0.55 -0.69
CA GLU A 19 10.05 1.61 0.21
C GLU A 19 10.67 2.76 -0.60
N THR A 20 10.16 3.98 -0.40
CA THR A 20 10.86 5.18 -0.88
C THR A 20 10.96 6.23 0.21
N ARG A 21 12.19 6.69 0.46
CA ARG A 21 12.45 7.85 1.30
C ARG A 21 12.14 9.11 0.51
N VAL A 22 11.25 9.93 1.04
CA VAL A 22 10.86 11.18 0.36
C VAL A 22 11.86 12.29 0.72
N PRO A 23 12.60 12.84 -0.26
CA PRO A 23 13.62 13.85 0.00
C PRO A 23 13.05 15.24 0.35
N GLN A 24 11.78 15.49 -0.02
CA GLN A 24 11.04 16.73 0.24
C GLN A 24 9.69 16.38 0.89
N PRO A 25 9.66 16.13 2.21
CA PRO A 25 8.46 15.71 2.91
C PRO A 25 7.27 16.66 2.67
N GLU A 26 7.49 17.96 2.57
CA GLU A 26 6.47 18.97 2.29
C GLU A 26 5.76 18.84 0.93
N GLN A 27 6.34 18.06 0.00
CA GLN A 27 5.74 17.73 -1.31
C GLN A 27 5.23 16.29 -1.37
N LEU A 28 5.13 15.60 -0.24
CA LEU A 28 4.71 14.21 -0.17
C LEU A 28 3.36 13.98 -0.87
N GLY A 29 2.36 14.79 -0.57
CA GLY A 29 1.06 14.69 -1.19
C GLY A 29 1.10 14.92 -2.69
N THR A 30 1.95 15.82 -3.16
CA THR A 30 2.17 16.05 -4.58
C THR A 30 2.81 14.83 -5.26
N LEU A 31 3.76 14.16 -4.60
CA LEU A 31 4.35 12.91 -5.07
C LEU A 31 3.29 11.81 -5.18
N VAL A 32 2.55 11.54 -4.11
CA VAL A 32 1.51 10.49 -4.09
C VAL A 32 0.42 10.78 -5.12
N ARG A 33 -0.05 12.03 -5.22
CA ARG A 33 -0.99 12.46 -6.26
C ARG A 33 -0.43 12.22 -7.64
N GLY A 34 0.84 12.55 -7.89
CA GLY A 34 1.51 12.34 -9.17
C GLY A 34 1.43 10.89 -9.63
N LEU A 35 1.74 9.96 -8.73
CA LEU A 35 1.66 8.52 -8.97
C LEU A 35 0.22 8.05 -9.24
N LEU A 36 -0.70 8.36 -8.33
CA LEU A 36 -2.10 7.90 -8.41
C LEU A 36 -2.85 8.52 -9.60
N SER A 37 -2.44 9.69 -10.08
CA SER A 37 -3.07 10.37 -11.24
C SER A 37 -2.65 9.79 -12.59
N THR A 38 -1.70 8.84 -12.63
CA THR A 38 -1.30 8.17 -13.87
C THR A 38 -2.42 7.29 -14.42
N SER A 39 -2.29 6.90 -15.68
CA SER A 39 -3.23 6.00 -16.36
C SER A 39 -3.11 4.53 -15.92
N TYR A 40 -2.21 4.22 -14.99
CA TYR A 40 -1.92 2.87 -14.55
C TYR A 40 -2.69 2.46 -13.29
N PHE A 41 -3.40 3.39 -12.65
CA PHE A 41 -4.28 3.14 -11.50
C PHE A 41 -5.76 3.29 -11.85
N VAL A 42 -6.59 2.47 -11.21
CA VAL A 42 -8.04 2.68 -11.15
C VAL A 42 -8.31 3.90 -10.25
N ARG A 43 -9.22 4.78 -10.68
CA ARG A 43 -9.56 6.02 -9.96
C ARG A 43 -10.52 5.82 -8.78
N SER A 44 -10.31 4.77 -8.01
CA SER A 44 -11.08 4.43 -6.81
C SER A 44 -10.10 4.12 -5.69
N TYR A 45 -9.99 5.03 -4.72
CA TYR A 45 -9.08 4.93 -3.58
C TYR A 45 -9.87 4.90 -2.28
N TYR A 46 -9.51 3.99 -1.40
CA TYR A 46 -10.26 3.67 -0.19
C TYR A 46 -9.37 3.87 1.03
N LEU A 47 -9.92 4.50 2.06
CA LEU A 47 -9.32 4.59 3.38
C LEU A 47 -9.92 3.46 4.22
N PRO A 48 -9.11 2.49 4.67
CA PRO A 48 -9.61 1.36 5.43
C PRO A 48 -9.97 1.73 6.87
N PHE A 49 -9.38 2.79 7.44
CA PHE A 49 -9.67 3.22 8.80
C PHE A 49 -9.57 4.74 8.99
N GLU A 50 -10.33 5.25 9.97
CA GLU A 50 -10.58 6.68 10.18
C GLU A 50 -9.58 7.34 11.14
N GLU A 51 -9.09 6.58 12.12
CA GLU A 51 -8.34 7.06 13.29
C GLU A 51 -7.21 8.06 12.98
N PRO A 52 -6.34 7.88 11.96
CA PRO A 52 -5.26 8.83 11.66
C PRO A 52 -5.80 10.20 11.25
N LEU A 53 -6.96 10.24 10.59
CA LEU A 53 -7.59 11.49 10.16
C LEU A 53 -8.20 12.24 11.34
N LEU A 54 -8.83 11.52 12.28
CA LEU A 54 -9.36 12.10 13.52
C LEU A 54 -8.24 12.72 14.35
N ARG A 55 -7.16 11.97 14.60
CA ARG A 55 -6.02 12.47 15.37
C ARG A 55 -5.34 13.66 14.71
N LEU A 56 -5.22 13.66 13.39
CA LEU A 56 -4.67 14.80 12.67
C LEU A 56 -5.59 16.03 12.74
N ARG A 57 -6.91 15.86 12.62
CA ARG A 57 -7.88 16.96 12.80
C ARG A 57 -7.75 17.55 14.20
N ASP A 58 -7.75 16.71 15.23
CA ASP A 58 -7.72 17.15 16.63
C ASP A 58 -6.41 17.88 16.94
N PHE A 59 -5.28 17.37 16.44
CA PHE A 59 -4.00 18.06 16.53
C PHE A 59 -4.04 19.47 15.90
N ILE A 60 -4.63 19.61 14.71
CA ILE A 60 -4.75 20.91 14.04
C ILE A 60 -5.65 21.85 14.84
N ALA A 61 -6.78 21.36 15.35
CA ALA A 61 -7.74 22.14 16.12
C ALA A 61 -7.13 22.67 17.44
N ASP A 62 -6.35 21.85 18.14
CA ASP A 62 -5.75 22.19 19.43
C ASP A 62 -4.66 23.29 19.32
N ARG A 63 -4.00 23.42 18.16
CA ARG A 63 -3.02 24.50 17.92
C ARG A 63 -3.67 25.84 17.53
N GLY A 64 -4.98 25.86 17.37
CA GLY A 64 -5.75 27.00 16.87
C GLY A 64 -5.70 27.10 15.34
N GLU A 65 -6.78 27.62 14.73
CA GLU A 65 -6.82 27.89 13.30
C GLU A 65 -5.77 28.95 12.96
N ALA A 66 -4.60 28.52 12.50
CA ALA A 66 -3.69 29.43 11.81
C ALA A 66 -4.44 29.95 10.57
N GLU A 67 -4.42 31.27 10.32
CA GLU A 67 -4.94 31.88 9.07
C GLU A 67 -4.22 31.39 7.79
N ASP A 68 -3.35 30.37 7.91
CA ASP A 68 -2.69 29.70 6.82
C ASP A 68 -3.68 28.89 5.97
N LYS A 69 -3.60 29.16 4.66
CA LYS A 69 -4.39 28.52 3.61
C LYS A 69 -4.19 26.99 3.53
N LEU A 70 -3.01 26.47 3.85
CA LEU A 70 -2.75 25.02 3.83
C LEU A 70 -3.48 24.32 4.98
N THR A 71 -3.42 24.89 6.17
CA THR A 71 -4.12 24.42 7.37
C THR A 71 -5.64 24.39 7.16
N ALA A 72 -6.24 25.51 6.76
CA ALA A 72 -7.69 25.60 6.54
C ALA A 72 -8.20 24.61 5.47
N LYS A 73 -7.46 24.47 4.36
CA LYS A 73 -7.80 23.53 3.28
C LYS A 73 -7.65 22.07 3.73
N THR A 74 -6.68 21.78 4.58
CA THR A 74 -6.46 20.44 5.12
C THR A 74 -7.59 20.04 6.06
N LEU A 75 -7.98 20.94 6.98
CA LEU A 75 -9.16 20.75 7.84
C LEU A 75 -10.43 20.49 7.03
N GLU A 76 -10.70 21.30 6.01
CA GLU A 76 -11.87 21.09 5.12
C GLU A 76 -11.91 19.67 4.54
N TYR A 77 -10.77 19.17 4.04
CA TYR A 77 -10.70 17.85 3.46
C TYR A 77 -10.76 16.72 4.49
N LEU A 78 -10.20 16.92 5.69
CA LEU A 78 -10.29 15.97 6.79
C LEU A 78 -11.73 15.79 7.22
N GLU A 79 -12.45 16.87 7.51
CA GLU A 79 -13.88 16.83 7.86
C GLU A 79 -14.71 16.13 6.79
N GLN A 80 -14.50 16.47 5.52
CA GLN A 80 -15.17 15.81 4.41
C GLN A 80 -14.84 14.32 4.27
N GLN A 81 -13.66 13.86 4.71
CA GLN A 81 -13.28 12.45 4.66
C GLN A 81 -13.83 11.68 5.86
N ILE A 82 -13.73 12.25 7.05
CA ILE A 82 -14.27 11.75 8.31
C ILE A 82 -15.78 11.49 8.18
N LEU A 83 -16.54 12.46 7.67
CA LEU A 83 -17.99 12.33 7.46
C LEU A 83 -18.42 11.23 6.48
N LYS A 84 -17.50 10.67 5.71
CA LYS A 84 -17.79 9.56 4.77
C LYS A 84 -17.55 8.19 5.40
N PHE A 85 -16.89 8.11 6.55
CA PHE A 85 -16.78 6.85 7.26
C PHE A 85 -18.16 6.47 7.79
N ASP A 86 -18.52 5.23 7.52
CA ASP A 86 -19.74 4.61 8.00
C ASP A 86 -19.30 3.44 8.88
N PRO A 87 -19.54 3.50 10.20
CA PRO A 87 -19.12 2.45 11.13
C PRO A 87 -19.80 1.09 10.82
N ASP A 88 -20.90 1.08 10.07
CA ASP A 88 -21.62 -0.12 9.67
C ASP A 88 -21.17 -0.66 8.29
N SER A 89 -20.24 0.03 7.60
CA SER A 89 -19.78 -0.31 6.25
C SER A 89 -18.39 -0.93 6.23
N TRP A 90 -18.30 -2.13 5.65
CA TRP A 90 -17.04 -2.84 5.42
C TRP A 90 -16.20 -2.28 4.25
N GLN A 91 -16.72 -1.34 3.45
CA GLN A 91 -16.09 -0.95 2.18
C GLN A 91 -14.99 0.13 2.30
N GLY A 92 -14.77 0.68 3.48
CA GLY A 92 -13.88 1.83 3.69
C GLY A 92 -14.39 3.12 3.02
N SER A 93 -13.86 4.27 3.46
CA SER A 93 -14.27 5.58 2.92
C SER A 93 -13.53 5.92 1.62
N ARG A 94 -14.20 6.54 0.64
CA ARG A 94 -13.55 6.93 -0.62
C ARG A 94 -12.89 8.30 -0.52
N ILE A 95 -11.62 8.37 -0.92
CA ILE A 95 -10.84 9.61 -0.96
C ILE A 95 -10.39 9.98 -2.37
N GLY A 96 -10.37 11.28 -2.68
CA GLY A 96 -9.87 11.81 -3.95
C GLY A 96 -8.43 12.31 -3.85
N VAL A 97 -7.69 12.29 -4.97
CA VAL A 97 -6.27 12.71 -5.00
C VAL A 97 -5.99 14.15 -4.56
N ARG A 98 -6.98 15.06 -4.62
CA ARG A 98 -6.84 16.43 -4.11
C ARG A 98 -6.83 16.48 -2.57
N ALA A 99 -7.65 15.64 -1.93
CA ALA A 99 -7.66 15.50 -0.49
C ALA A 99 -6.37 14.83 -0.01
N ILE A 100 -5.95 13.73 -0.67
CA ILE A 100 -4.67 13.07 -0.42
C ILE A 100 -3.52 14.08 -0.48
N GLU A 101 -3.44 14.89 -1.54
CA GLU A 101 -2.37 15.88 -1.69
C GLU A 101 -2.33 16.89 -0.55
N SER A 102 -3.48 17.46 -0.17
CA SER A 102 -3.52 18.49 0.88
C SER A 102 -3.12 17.92 2.23
N ILE A 103 -3.71 16.78 2.61
CA ILE A 103 -3.46 16.12 3.90
C ILE A 103 -1.97 15.76 4.03
N LEU A 104 -1.42 15.12 3.01
CA LEU A 104 -0.03 14.66 3.06
C LEU A 104 0.99 15.79 2.95
N ASN A 105 0.71 16.86 2.21
CA ASN A 105 1.59 18.04 2.19
C ASN A 105 1.60 18.74 3.56
N TYR A 106 0.44 18.83 4.25
CA TYR A 106 0.39 19.35 5.62
C TYR A 106 1.24 18.48 6.56
N VAL A 107 1.05 17.16 6.54
CA VAL A 107 1.83 16.24 7.38
C VAL A 107 3.32 16.35 7.11
N GLY A 108 3.71 16.43 5.85
CA GLY A 108 5.10 16.64 5.46
C GLY A 108 5.70 17.96 5.96
N ALA A 109 4.93 19.05 5.89
CA ALA A 109 5.33 20.37 6.35
C ALA A 109 5.46 20.46 7.88
N HIS A 110 4.59 19.77 8.62
CA HIS A 110 4.53 19.79 10.09
C HIS A 110 5.12 18.54 10.75
N ARG A 111 5.94 17.77 10.03
CA ARG A 111 6.39 16.43 10.46
C ARG A 111 7.02 16.39 11.87
N GLN A 112 7.82 17.40 12.23
CA GLN A 112 8.49 17.44 13.53
C GLN A 112 7.49 17.68 14.66
N GLU A 113 6.56 18.62 14.44
CA GLU A 113 5.52 18.93 15.42
C GLU A 113 4.58 17.75 15.66
N LEU A 114 4.21 17.02 14.59
CA LEU A 114 3.38 15.81 14.65
C LEU A 114 4.10 14.66 15.35
N LEU A 115 5.41 14.54 15.15
CA LEU A 115 6.24 13.54 15.83
C LEU A 115 6.35 13.84 17.33
N GLU A 116 6.67 15.08 17.69
CA GLU A 116 6.76 15.54 19.09
C GLU A 116 5.43 15.36 19.83
N ALA A 117 4.31 15.61 19.14
CA ALA A 117 2.97 15.42 19.70
C ALA A 117 2.48 13.97 19.68
N GLN A 118 3.29 13.03 19.16
CA GLN A 118 2.94 11.61 19.09
C GLN A 118 1.61 11.33 18.36
N THR A 119 1.23 12.20 17.41
CA THR A 119 -0.10 12.18 16.77
C THR A 119 -0.45 10.83 16.13
N PHE A 120 0.56 10.15 15.58
CA PHE A 120 0.41 8.87 14.89
C PHE A 120 1.04 7.70 15.67
N ARG A 121 1.07 7.77 17.02
CA ARG A 121 1.52 6.65 17.86
C ARG A 121 0.37 5.71 18.19
N PHE A 122 0.49 4.45 17.82
CA PHE A 122 -0.58 3.45 17.95
C PHE A 122 -0.09 2.24 18.73
N ASP A 123 -0.90 1.79 19.68
CA ASP A 123 -0.78 0.45 20.23
C ASP A 123 -1.18 -0.60 19.19
N LEU A 124 -0.73 -1.84 19.37
CA LEU A 124 -1.25 -2.96 18.60
C LEU A 124 -2.75 -3.11 18.82
N THR A 125 -3.48 -3.40 17.74
CA THR A 125 -4.87 -3.86 17.87
C THR A 125 -4.91 -5.24 18.54
N GLU A 126 -6.06 -5.65 19.08
CA GLU A 126 -6.20 -7.00 19.65
C GLU A 126 -5.91 -8.09 18.61
N GLU A 127 -6.37 -7.89 17.37
CA GLU A 127 -6.09 -8.79 16.26
C GLU A 127 -4.58 -8.92 15.96
N GLN A 128 -3.84 -7.80 16.00
CA GLN A 128 -2.38 -7.81 15.82
C GLN A 128 -1.65 -8.51 16.96
N LYS A 129 -2.18 -8.44 18.19
CA LYS A 129 -1.63 -9.18 19.34
C LYS A 129 -1.85 -10.67 19.18
N GLU A 130 -3.07 -11.08 18.84
CA GLU A 130 -3.43 -12.49 18.60
C GLU A 130 -2.57 -13.11 17.50
N MET A 131 -2.42 -12.44 16.34
CA MET A 131 -1.57 -12.93 15.26
C MET A 131 -0.10 -13.11 15.72
N ARG A 132 0.45 -12.17 16.49
CA ARG A 132 1.84 -12.24 16.99
C ARG A 132 2.05 -13.39 17.97
N GLU A 133 1.08 -13.65 18.86
CA GLU A 133 1.12 -14.78 19.78
C GLU A 133 1.12 -16.12 19.02
N ASP A 134 0.31 -16.25 17.98
CA ASP A 134 0.21 -17.46 17.16
C ASP A 134 1.53 -17.80 16.43
N TYR A 135 2.32 -16.80 16.04
CA TYR A 135 3.63 -16.99 15.41
C TYR A 135 4.79 -17.21 16.41
N GLY A 136 4.50 -17.20 17.72
CA GLY A 136 5.52 -17.37 18.76
C GLY A 136 6.51 -16.20 18.85
N SER A 137 6.07 -14.99 18.51
CA SER A 137 6.89 -13.79 18.66
C SER A 137 6.82 -13.28 20.10
N ASP A 138 7.91 -13.46 20.84
CA ASP A 138 8.08 -12.93 22.21
C ASP A 138 8.47 -11.42 22.21
N GLU A 139 8.49 -10.77 21.04
CA GLU A 139 8.96 -9.38 20.92
C GLU A 139 7.87 -8.38 21.35
N GLU A 140 8.11 -7.72 22.49
CA GLU A 140 7.26 -6.64 22.99
C GLU A 140 7.31 -5.44 22.03
N PHE A 141 6.17 -5.13 21.41
CA PHE A 141 6.04 -3.95 20.58
C PHE A 141 5.81 -2.71 21.44
N GLU A 142 6.69 -1.71 21.31
CA GLU A 142 6.49 -0.39 21.92
C GLU A 142 6.13 0.66 20.84
N PRO A 143 5.02 1.42 21.00
CA PRO A 143 4.71 2.55 20.11
C PRO A 143 5.86 3.55 20.10
N GLY A 144 6.42 3.87 18.93
CA GLY A 144 7.73 4.52 18.90
C GLY A 144 8.75 3.78 18.05
N SER A 145 8.69 2.46 18.11
CA SER A 145 9.75 1.57 17.62
C SER A 145 9.85 1.55 16.11
N LEU A 146 11.04 1.27 15.57
CA LEU A 146 11.21 1.02 14.13
C LEU A 146 10.25 -0.08 13.68
N VAL A 147 9.39 0.24 12.71
CA VAL A 147 8.58 -0.74 12.00
C VAL A 147 9.29 -1.01 10.67
N ASP A 148 10.08 -2.06 10.65
CA ASP A 148 10.58 -2.62 9.39
C ASP A 148 9.53 -3.59 8.88
N GLU A 149 8.80 -3.17 7.83
CA GLU A 149 7.70 -3.96 7.29
C GLU A 149 8.22 -5.32 6.80
N GLU A 150 9.49 -5.50 6.43
CA GLU A 150 10.04 -6.75 5.89
C GLU A 150 9.93 -7.94 6.86
N TYR A 151 9.85 -7.70 8.17
CA TYR A 151 9.71 -8.77 9.18
C TYR A 151 8.29 -9.31 9.33
N TYR A 152 7.30 -8.69 8.68
CA TYR A 152 5.89 -9.07 8.81
C TYR A 152 5.43 -9.91 7.64
N TYR A 153 4.70 -10.97 7.96
CA TYR A 153 4.24 -11.95 7.00
C TYR A 153 3.05 -11.42 6.19
N SER A 154 2.10 -10.77 6.84
CA SER A 154 0.93 -10.15 6.18
C SER A 154 0.82 -8.65 6.46
N GLU A 155 0.05 -7.94 5.63
CA GLU A 155 -0.20 -6.51 5.84
C GLU A 155 -0.98 -6.19 7.11
N ASP A 156 -1.81 -7.13 7.55
CA ASP A 156 -2.66 -7.00 8.73
C ASP A 156 -1.84 -7.09 10.03
N GLU A 157 -0.72 -7.84 10.02
CA GLU A 157 0.21 -7.94 11.15
C GLU A 157 1.01 -6.65 11.40
N ILE A 158 1.14 -5.78 10.39
CA ILE A 158 2.04 -4.63 10.48
C ILE A 158 1.43 -3.58 11.41
N PRO A 159 2.12 -3.19 12.50
CA PRO A 159 1.64 -2.19 13.43
C PRO A 159 1.21 -0.91 12.71
N LEU A 160 0.13 -0.28 13.17
CA LEU A 160 -0.32 1.00 12.61
C LEU A 160 0.56 2.18 13.05
N ASP A 161 1.57 1.94 13.89
CA ASP A 161 2.46 2.97 14.42
C ASP A 161 3.16 3.78 13.33
N GLY A 162 3.06 5.10 13.45
CA GLY A 162 3.55 6.08 12.50
C GLY A 162 2.74 6.18 11.20
N VAL A 163 1.65 5.43 11.00
CA VAL A 163 0.82 5.50 9.78
C VAL A 163 0.01 6.79 9.76
N VAL A 164 0.25 7.59 8.73
CA VAL A 164 -0.49 8.82 8.42
C VAL A 164 -1.67 8.53 7.50
N LEU A 165 -1.44 7.66 6.52
CA LEU A 165 -2.43 7.29 5.52
C LEU A 165 -2.23 5.84 5.13
N TYR A 166 -3.32 5.08 5.12
CA TYR A 166 -3.40 3.76 4.53
C TYR A 166 -4.46 3.84 3.43
N LEU A 167 -4.09 3.52 2.19
CA LEU A 167 -4.96 3.54 1.03
C LEU A 167 -5.04 2.16 0.38
N GLY A 168 -6.26 1.65 0.22
CA GLY A 168 -6.57 0.62 -0.77
C GLY A 168 -6.68 1.25 -2.15
N CYS A 169 -5.94 0.74 -3.13
CA CYS A 169 -6.01 1.14 -4.53
C CYS A 169 -5.93 -0.08 -5.45
N SER A 170 -5.96 0.14 -6.77
CA SER A 170 -5.81 -0.97 -7.72
C SER A 170 -5.12 -0.52 -9.01
N LEU A 171 -4.31 -1.41 -9.59
CA LEU A 171 -3.79 -1.22 -10.93
C LEU A 171 -4.85 -1.52 -11.99
N VAL A 172 -4.71 -0.87 -13.15
CA VAL A 172 -5.55 -1.20 -14.31
C VAL A 172 -5.21 -2.61 -14.83
N PRO A 173 -6.18 -3.36 -15.36
CA PRO A 173 -5.91 -4.65 -16.00
C PRO A 173 -5.19 -4.46 -17.34
N ALA A 174 -4.47 -5.48 -17.80
CA ALA A 174 -3.64 -5.40 -19.01
C ALA A 174 -4.43 -4.97 -20.26
N SER A 175 -5.70 -5.34 -20.35
CA SER A 175 -6.64 -4.94 -21.40
C SER A 175 -6.90 -3.43 -21.49
N LYS A 176 -6.48 -2.64 -20.50
CA LYS A 176 -6.58 -1.17 -20.48
C LYS A 176 -5.25 -0.47 -20.78
N LEU A 177 -4.17 -1.23 -20.95
CA LEU A 177 -2.86 -0.69 -21.31
C LEU A 177 -2.74 -0.47 -22.82
N ASP A 178 -1.71 0.27 -23.23
CA ASP A 178 -1.30 0.28 -24.63
C ASP A 178 -0.96 -1.15 -25.09
N PRO A 179 -1.28 -1.57 -26.34
CA PRO A 179 -1.02 -2.93 -26.80
C PRO A 179 0.44 -3.39 -26.65
N ARG A 180 1.42 -2.48 -26.76
CA ARG A 180 2.83 -2.81 -26.55
C ARG A 180 3.14 -3.03 -25.08
N GLU A 181 2.58 -2.20 -24.21
CA GLU A 181 2.70 -2.34 -22.75
C GLU A 181 2.04 -3.64 -22.28
N ALA A 182 0.81 -3.94 -22.75
CA ALA A 182 0.09 -5.17 -22.45
C ALA A 182 0.89 -6.41 -22.87
N LYS A 183 1.44 -6.42 -24.10
CA LYS A 183 2.28 -7.52 -24.59
C LYS A 183 3.56 -7.69 -23.76
N ARG A 184 4.17 -6.59 -23.33
CA ARG A 184 5.37 -6.63 -22.48
C ARG A 184 5.04 -7.17 -21.10
N ALA A 185 3.96 -6.70 -20.49
CA ALA A 185 3.49 -7.15 -19.18
C ALA A 185 3.18 -8.66 -19.19
N TYR A 186 2.42 -9.13 -20.19
CA TYR A 186 2.17 -10.56 -20.40
C TYR A 186 3.47 -11.36 -20.47
N LYS A 187 4.43 -10.90 -21.30
CA LYS A 187 5.69 -11.60 -21.48
C LYS A 187 6.46 -11.74 -20.16
N LEU A 188 6.52 -10.67 -19.36
CA LEU A 188 7.23 -10.69 -18.07
C LEU A 188 6.60 -11.70 -17.09
N VAL A 189 5.27 -11.71 -16.98
CA VAL A 189 4.56 -12.63 -16.09
C VAL A 189 4.66 -14.07 -16.59
N HIS A 190 4.49 -14.30 -17.89
CA HIS A 190 4.65 -15.62 -18.49
C HIS A 190 6.06 -16.18 -18.28
N GLU A 191 7.10 -15.36 -18.44
CA GLU A 191 8.48 -15.77 -18.20
C GLU A 191 8.68 -16.16 -16.72
N ASN A 192 8.07 -15.43 -15.79
CA ASN A 192 8.10 -15.76 -14.37
C ASN A 192 7.35 -17.06 -14.06
N TYR A 193 6.10 -17.23 -14.50
CA TYR A 193 5.30 -18.44 -14.29
C TYR A 193 6.03 -19.67 -14.82
N LYS A 194 6.70 -19.54 -15.96
CA LYS A 194 7.53 -20.62 -16.52
C LYS A 194 8.74 -20.92 -15.64
N ALA A 195 9.43 -19.89 -15.16
CA ALA A 195 10.65 -20.04 -14.36
C ALA A 195 10.38 -20.72 -13.01
N VAL A 196 9.22 -20.43 -12.39
CA VAL A 196 8.82 -21.04 -11.11
C VAL A 196 8.07 -22.37 -11.26
N GLY A 197 7.90 -22.89 -12.50
CA GLY A 197 7.20 -24.15 -12.76
C GLY A 197 5.66 -24.07 -12.71
N LEU A 198 5.09 -22.90 -12.40
CA LEU A 198 3.64 -22.73 -12.22
C LEU A 198 2.83 -23.03 -13.49
N LEU A 199 3.38 -22.77 -14.68
CA LEU A 199 2.70 -23.14 -15.93
C LEU A 199 2.50 -24.65 -16.07
N ASP A 200 3.46 -25.44 -15.60
CA ASP A 200 3.40 -26.90 -15.68
C ASP A 200 2.42 -27.43 -14.62
N GLU A 201 2.45 -26.87 -13.40
CA GLU A 201 1.51 -27.22 -12.32
C GLU A 201 0.05 -26.88 -12.66
N MET A 202 -0.21 -25.68 -13.20
CA MET A 202 -1.56 -25.27 -13.58
C MET A 202 -2.12 -26.09 -14.76
N ALA A 203 -1.25 -26.57 -15.65
CA ALA A 203 -1.65 -27.48 -16.72
C ALA A 203 -2.19 -28.82 -16.15
N ASP A 204 -1.62 -29.31 -15.06
CA ASP A 204 -2.06 -30.53 -14.39
C ASP A 204 -3.37 -30.34 -13.59
N TRP A 205 -3.73 -29.09 -13.23
CA TRP A 205 -4.98 -28.75 -12.54
C TRP A 205 -6.15 -28.52 -13.49
N SER A 206 -5.88 -28.45 -14.80
CA SER A 206 -6.84 -28.09 -15.83
C SER A 206 -7.76 -29.25 -16.23
N TRP A 207 -8.87 -29.46 -15.54
CA TRP A 207 -10.00 -30.25 -16.07
C TRP A 207 -10.91 -29.34 -16.91
N GLY A 208 -10.62 -29.18 -18.20
CA GLY A 208 -11.44 -28.31 -19.07
C GLY A 208 -10.75 -27.82 -20.34
N PRO A 209 -11.34 -26.83 -21.05
CA PRO A 209 -10.71 -26.20 -22.22
C PRO A 209 -9.40 -25.48 -21.83
N PRO A 210 -8.46 -25.31 -22.76
CA PRO A 210 -7.19 -24.63 -22.50
C PRO A 210 -7.43 -23.21 -21.97
N ARG A 211 -6.86 -22.90 -20.80
CA ARG A 211 -6.90 -21.57 -20.19
C ARG A 211 -5.53 -20.91 -20.30
N ASP A 212 -5.52 -19.61 -20.57
CA ASP A 212 -4.31 -18.80 -20.47
C ASP A 212 -4.32 -18.11 -19.11
N TYR A 213 -3.80 -18.83 -18.11
CA TYR A 213 -3.74 -18.36 -16.72
C TYR A 213 -3.02 -17.02 -16.59
N VAL A 214 -1.94 -16.83 -17.36
CA VAL A 214 -1.22 -15.54 -17.38
C VAL A 214 -2.14 -14.42 -17.86
N GLN A 215 -2.86 -14.63 -18.96
CA GLN A 215 -3.77 -13.62 -19.51
C GLN A 215 -4.94 -13.33 -18.55
N GLU A 216 -5.48 -14.35 -17.90
CA GLU A 216 -6.54 -14.20 -16.91
C GLU A 216 -6.05 -13.39 -15.70
N ASP A 217 -4.89 -13.75 -15.15
CA ASP A 217 -4.33 -13.12 -13.97
C ASP A 217 -3.98 -11.66 -14.24
N ILE A 218 -3.30 -11.32 -15.34
CA ILE A 218 -2.99 -9.90 -15.65
C ILE A 218 -4.23 -9.06 -15.98
N ASN A 219 -5.40 -9.68 -16.18
CA ASN A 219 -6.67 -8.97 -16.40
C ASN A 219 -7.63 -9.00 -15.23
N ARG A 220 -7.31 -9.69 -14.14
CA ARG A 220 -8.08 -9.61 -12.90
C ARG A 220 -7.90 -8.24 -12.23
N ARG A 221 -8.68 -7.98 -11.17
CA ARG A 221 -8.50 -6.78 -10.36
C ARG A 221 -7.24 -6.95 -9.50
N HIS A 222 -6.33 -6.00 -9.62
CA HIS A 222 -5.03 -5.99 -8.95
C HIS A 222 -5.06 -5.02 -7.77
N GLY A 223 -5.48 -5.50 -6.60
CA GLY A 223 -5.55 -4.72 -5.37
C GLY A 223 -4.17 -4.44 -4.80
N LEU A 224 -3.94 -3.20 -4.35
CA LEU A 224 -2.72 -2.79 -3.65
C LEU A 224 -3.09 -2.00 -2.41
N SER A 225 -2.27 -2.11 -1.38
CA SER A 225 -2.22 -1.17 -0.27
C SER A 225 -1.09 -0.16 -0.49
N LEU A 226 -1.32 1.08 -0.08
CA LEU A 226 -0.32 2.13 0.01
C LEU A 226 -0.39 2.75 1.40
N ARG A 227 0.63 2.52 2.20
CA ARG A 227 0.84 3.06 3.53
C ARG A 227 1.89 4.16 3.49
N VAL A 228 1.70 5.15 4.34
CA VAL A 228 2.44 6.41 4.36
C VAL A 228 2.82 6.61 5.82
N ARG A 229 4.10 6.43 6.16
CA ARG A 229 4.60 6.34 7.54
C ARG A 229 5.62 7.43 7.90
N LEU A 230 5.68 7.80 9.18
CA LEU A 230 6.60 8.81 9.75
C LEU A 230 7.76 8.26 10.60
N ASN A 231 7.86 6.94 10.79
CA ASN A 231 8.70 6.28 11.82
C ASN A 231 9.92 5.56 11.19
N PRO A 232 11.09 5.37 11.85
CA PRO A 232 11.52 5.80 13.19
C PRO A 232 12.37 7.08 13.27
N ASP A 233 13.07 7.47 12.22
CA ASP A 233 14.08 8.53 12.29
C ASP A 233 13.75 9.74 11.42
N ALA A 234 12.50 10.21 11.47
CA ALA A 234 12.01 11.38 10.74
C ALA A 234 12.17 11.30 9.19
N THR A 235 12.30 10.08 8.66
CA THR A 235 12.20 9.81 7.22
C THR A 235 10.80 9.33 6.94
N PHE A 236 10.07 10.16 6.19
CA PHE A 236 8.77 9.78 5.70
C PHE A 236 8.94 8.70 4.62
N THR A 237 8.29 7.57 4.83
CA THR A 237 8.38 6.39 3.98
C THR A 237 7.00 6.05 3.42
N ILE A 238 6.90 5.96 2.09
CA ILE A 238 5.76 5.30 1.44
C ILE A 238 6.10 3.83 1.35
N THR A 239 5.25 2.98 1.90
CA THR A 239 5.25 1.54 1.70
C THR A 239 4.01 1.14 0.92
N GLY A 240 4.11 0.16 0.04
CA GLY A 240 2.93 -0.41 -0.60
C GLY A 240 3.07 -1.91 -0.70
N ARG A 241 2.04 -2.66 -0.28
CA ARG A 241 2.00 -4.12 -0.31
C ARG A 241 0.85 -4.61 -1.20
N TRP A 242 0.91 -5.89 -1.60
CA TRP A 242 0.05 -6.46 -2.63
C TRP A 242 -0.73 -7.64 -2.09
N MET A 243 -2.01 -7.71 -2.48
CA MET A 243 -2.91 -8.81 -2.12
C MET A 243 -2.87 -9.93 -3.17
N ASP A 244 -3.13 -11.17 -2.74
CA ASP A 244 -3.33 -12.42 -3.51
C ASP A 244 -2.19 -12.86 -4.45
N ASP A 245 -1.72 -14.12 -4.35
CA ASP A 245 -0.75 -14.80 -5.24
C ASP A 245 0.39 -13.90 -5.75
N GLY A 246 0.72 -12.86 -4.97
CA GLY A 246 1.38 -11.65 -5.45
C GLY A 246 2.77 -11.93 -6.00
N GLN A 247 3.42 -12.99 -5.49
CA GLN A 247 4.71 -13.49 -5.98
C GLN A 247 4.71 -13.85 -7.45
N PHE A 248 3.66 -14.50 -7.95
CA PHE A 248 3.69 -15.00 -9.31
C PHE A 248 3.49 -13.86 -10.31
N ILE A 249 2.67 -12.88 -9.94
CA ILE A 249 2.34 -11.71 -10.77
C ILE A 249 3.13 -10.44 -10.39
N LEU A 250 4.10 -10.54 -9.47
CA LEU A 250 5.09 -9.51 -9.14
C LEU A 250 5.64 -8.76 -10.36
N PRO A 251 6.05 -9.44 -11.46
CA PRO A 251 6.53 -8.74 -12.65
C PRO A 251 5.50 -7.79 -13.30
N TYR A 252 4.20 -8.03 -13.13
CA TYR A 252 3.14 -7.14 -13.60
C TYR A 252 3.09 -5.85 -12.77
N TYR A 253 3.05 -6.01 -11.44
CA TYR A 253 3.03 -4.90 -10.50
C TYR A 253 4.28 -4.02 -10.68
N ASP A 254 5.46 -4.65 -10.70
CA ASP A 254 6.73 -3.95 -10.86
C ASP A 254 6.81 -3.16 -12.17
N TYR A 255 6.38 -3.79 -13.27
CA TYR A 255 6.35 -3.13 -14.57
C TYR A 255 5.45 -1.89 -14.58
N LEU A 256 4.23 -1.99 -14.05
CA LEU A 256 3.27 -0.89 -14.03
C LEU A 256 3.68 0.22 -13.05
N LEU A 257 4.17 -0.13 -11.86
CA LEU A 257 4.67 0.83 -10.90
C LEU A 257 5.91 1.55 -11.44
N GLY A 258 6.80 0.84 -12.12
CA GLY A 258 7.95 1.43 -12.81
C GLY A 258 7.53 2.42 -13.91
N LEU A 259 6.51 2.08 -14.71
CA LEU A 259 5.94 3.00 -15.70
C LEU A 259 5.26 4.22 -15.04
N ALA A 260 4.49 4.00 -13.98
CA ALA A 260 3.83 5.07 -13.24
C ALA A 260 4.83 6.03 -12.60
N ALA A 261 5.86 5.50 -11.94
CA ALA A 261 6.96 6.26 -11.35
C ALA A 261 7.70 7.07 -12.41
N LYS A 262 8.08 6.45 -13.53
CA LYS A 262 8.72 7.15 -14.65
C LYS A 262 7.86 8.27 -15.21
N LYS A 263 6.55 8.04 -15.37
CA LYS A 263 5.60 9.04 -15.87
C LYS A 263 5.39 10.19 -14.89
N ALA A 264 5.45 9.90 -13.59
CA ALA A 264 5.35 10.88 -12.53
C ALA A 264 6.69 11.58 -12.21
N GLY A 265 7.81 11.12 -12.76
CA GLY A 265 9.15 11.64 -12.45
C GLY A 265 9.65 11.24 -11.06
N ILE A 266 9.14 10.16 -10.49
CA ILE A 266 9.42 9.69 -9.13
C ILE A 266 10.42 8.53 -9.20
N LYS A 267 11.34 8.45 -8.24
CA LYS A 267 12.14 7.25 -8.00
C LYS A 267 11.46 6.44 -6.89
N LEU A 268 10.91 5.29 -7.24
CA LEU A 268 10.48 4.29 -6.27
C LEU A 268 11.66 3.37 -5.98
N GLY A 269 12.01 3.16 -4.71
CA GLY A 269 12.84 2.04 -4.31
C GLY A 269 11.99 0.77 -4.40
N ILE A 270 12.56 -0.28 -4.97
CA ILE A 270 11.90 -1.59 -5.07
C ILE A 270 12.59 -2.49 -4.07
N TYR A 271 11.83 -3.05 -3.13
CA TYR A 271 12.30 -4.13 -2.27
C TYR A 271 11.47 -5.37 -2.60
N CYS A 272 12.09 -6.31 -3.30
CA CYS A 272 11.50 -7.64 -3.45
C CYS A 272 11.83 -8.41 -2.17
N LEU A 273 10.78 -8.81 -1.45
CA LEU A 273 10.85 -9.83 -0.40
C LEU A 273 11.01 -11.21 -1.06
#